data_AF-A0A4R8W149-F1
#
_entry.id   AF-A0A4R8W149-F1
#
_cell.length_a   1.000
_cell.length_b   1.000
_cell.length_c   1.000
_cell.angle_alpha   90.00
_cell.angle_beta   90.00
_cell.angle_gamma   90.00
#
_symmetry.space_group_name_H-M   'P 1'
#
loop_
_entity.id
_entity.type
_entity.pdbx_description
1 polymer ?
#
loop_
_entity_poly.entity_id
_entity_poly.type
_entity_poly.pdbx_seq_one_letter_code
_entity_poly.pdbx_strand_id
1 'polypeptide(L)'
;MTRIFHRSARSTDFISALEGAAQQPHRPSGATMTATLIAAAVLVLAGCAGEGGSPSRPVISATPSATPTATPLASPTVACPESESQGPWGDVIATEQVSDAAGSYCHTALDPAAAAAQFDVSVVDLESLATYGFTIEDAEAAHQAALSYVAGQGLDSSRLDEYSMADSAWFDTAKDAFSPAAQERFAPLVEAYGLRDAGVIITQSLPPLSRVGGPRATTTAVSVDKIYGTLDLDQVTPLLVVRTRFTTAYPAADAAIVDAAIRNERGTAVLTEDALRNSTPSLFDGSDEEGLVLDGGFNVGFGTGDMAAIAYISSVWSLTTGDGALQIDAVEPEVDPSQR
;
A
#
# COMPACT_ATOMS: atom_id res chain seq x y z
N MET A 1 -10.41 7.60 -60.51
CA MET A 1 -9.66 8.84 -60.80
C MET A 1 -9.20 9.45 -59.48
N THR A 2 -8.07 10.17 -59.47
CA THR A 2 -7.71 11.22 -58.47
C THR A 2 -7.72 10.83 -56.98
N ARG A 3 -6.58 10.34 -56.46
CA ARG A 3 -5.63 11.05 -55.52
C ARG A 3 -6.10 11.15 -54.05
N ILE A 4 -5.49 10.42 -53.12
CA ILE A 4 -4.23 10.68 -52.37
C ILE A 4 -4.42 11.67 -51.19
N PHE A 5 -4.12 11.20 -49.97
CA PHE A 5 -3.06 11.81 -49.13
C PHE A 5 -2.48 10.81 -48.11
N HIS A 6 -1.15 10.65 -48.13
CA HIS A 6 -0.33 10.04 -47.08
C HIS A 6 0.33 11.14 -46.24
N ARG A 7 0.48 10.94 -44.94
CA ARG A 7 1.54 11.51 -44.06
C ARG A 7 1.40 10.87 -42.67
N SER A 8 2.42 10.79 -41.82
CA SER A 8 3.87 10.54 -42.01
C SER A 8 4.45 10.34 -40.61
N ALA A 9 5.34 9.37 -40.42
CA ALA A 9 6.12 9.30 -39.19
C ALA A 9 7.04 10.52 -39.04
N ARG A 10 7.34 10.88 -37.78
CA ARG A 10 8.54 11.60 -37.36
C ARG A 10 8.96 11.10 -35.98
N SER A 11 10.04 10.33 -35.96
CA SER A 11 10.97 10.30 -34.83
C SER A 11 12.07 11.32 -35.10
N THR A 12 12.53 12.03 -34.07
CA THR A 12 13.92 12.47 -33.84
C THR A 12 14.00 13.14 -32.47
N ASP A 13 14.82 12.56 -31.60
CA ASP A 13 15.86 13.19 -30.78
C ASP A 13 15.62 14.58 -30.16
N PHE A 14 15.78 14.66 -28.83
CA PHE A 14 16.36 15.84 -28.18
C PHE A 14 17.26 15.43 -27.01
N ILE A 15 18.55 15.77 -27.12
CA ILE A 15 19.57 15.64 -26.06
C ILE A 15 20.31 17.00 -26.00
N SER A 16 20.85 17.33 -24.82
CA SER A 16 21.69 18.49 -24.51
C SER A 16 21.01 19.86 -24.41
N ALA A 17 20.86 20.32 -23.17
CA ALA A 17 21.13 21.72 -22.79
C ALA A 17 21.69 21.75 -21.35
N LEU A 18 22.95 22.17 -21.21
CA LEU A 18 23.63 22.44 -19.93
C LEU A 18 24.28 23.83 -20.02
N GLU A 19 24.80 24.34 -18.90
CA GLU A 19 25.42 25.69 -18.74
C GLU A 19 24.41 26.86 -18.92
N GLY A 20 24.13 27.72 -17.94
CA GLY A 20 24.92 28.17 -16.80
C GLY A 20 24.85 29.71 -16.73
N ALA A 21 24.30 30.27 -15.65
CA ALA A 21 24.45 31.69 -15.31
C ALA A 21 24.25 31.87 -13.80
N ALA A 22 25.22 32.51 -13.13
CA ALA A 22 25.15 32.80 -11.69
C ALA A 22 25.45 34.27 -11.43
N GLN A 23 24.50 35.02 -10.84
CA GLN A 23 24.75 36.30 -10.17
C GLN A 23 23.59 36.78 -9.28
N GLN A 24 23.85 36.83 -7.97
CA GLN A 24 23.25 37.74 -6.99
C GLN A 24 24.03 39.10 -7.02
N PRO A 25 23.65 40.21 -6.32
CA PRO A 25 22.85 40.28 -5.08
C PRO A 25 21.92 41.51 -4.85
N HIS A 26 21.29 41.54 -3.65
CA HIS A 26 20.73 42.71 -2.93
C HIS A 26 19.40 43.33 -3.46
N ARG A 27 18.50 43.93 -2.65
CA ARG A 27 18.42 44.20 -1.18
C ARG A 27 16.91 44.20 -0.73
N PRO A 28 16.55 44.36 0.57
CA PRO A 28 15.26 43.88 1.11
C PRO A 28 14.18 44.94 1.41
N SER A 29 12.96 44.41 1.61
CA SER A 29 11.90 44.87 2.53
C SER A 29 11.11 43.61 2.99
N GLY A 30 10.47 43.53 4.16
CA GLY A 30 10.35 44.54 5.22
C GLY A 30 8.96 44.53 5.87
N ALA A 31 8.63 43.50 6.64
CA ALA A 31 7.35 43.40 7.36
C ALA A 31 7.52 42.68 8.71
N THR A 32 7.28 43.40 9.81
CA THR A 32 7.20 42.85 11.17
C THR A 32 5.76 42.52 11.53
N MET A 33 5.52 41.34 12.11
CA MET A 33 4.37 41.11 12.98
C MET A 33 4.81 40.46 14.29
N THR A 34 4.48 41.12 15.40
CA THR A 34 4.62 40.64 16.76
C THR A 34 3.34 39.92 17.19
N ALA A 35 3.47 38.75 17.82
CA ALA A 35 2.39 38.12 18.58
C ALA A 35 2.92 37.71 19.96
N THR A 36 2.26 38.14 21.03
CA THR A 36 2.69 37.94 22.41
C THR A 36 1.52 37.55 23.30
N LEU A 37 1.53 36.33 23.84
CA LEU A 37 0.67 35.80 24.92
C LEU A 37 1.48 34.61 25.50
N ILE A 38 2.04 34.64 26.71
CA ILE A 38 1.48 34.91 28.05
C ILE A 38 0.55 33.78 28.56
N ALA A 39 1.22 32.70 29.00
CA ALA A 39 1.01 31.98 30.27
C ALA A 39 -0.40 31.60 30.77
N ALA A 40 -0.53 30.31 31.10
CA ALA A 40 -1.04 29.87 32.40
C ALA A 40 -0.36 28.56 32.82
N ALA A 41 -0.19 28.33 34.12
CA ALA A 41 0.30 27.07 34.69
C ALA A 41 -0.69 26.57 35.74
N VAL A 42 -0.86 25.25 35.86
CA VAL A 42 -1.69 24.63 36.88
C VAL A 42 -0.89 23.52 37.58
N LEU A 43 -0.38 23.82 38.78
CA LEU A 43 -0.07 22.77 39.76
C LEU A 43 -1.32 22.48 40.59
N VAL A 44 -1.54 21.22 40.93
CA VAL A 44 -2.44 20.80 42.00
C VAL A 44 -1.67 19.87 42.94
N LEU A 45 -1.74 20.15 44.24
CA LEU A 45 -1.01 19.45 45.31
C LEU A 45 -1.80 19.51 46.63
N ALA A 46 -1.47 18.60 47.56
CA ALA A 46 -2.17 18.30 48.83
C ALA A 46 -3.55 17.61 48.69
N GLY A 47 -4.02 16.79 49.65
CA GLY A 47 -3.45 16.35 50.94
C GLY A 47 -4.52 16.31 52.06
N CYS A 48 -4.48 15.54 53.16
CA CYS A 48 -3.57 14.52 53.74
C CYS A 48 -4.46 13.51 54.54
N ALA A 49 -4.04 12.56 55.40
CA ALA A 49 -2.77 12.10 56.01
C ALA A 49 -2.85 10.55 56.22
N GLY A 50 -1.82 9.82 56.66
CA GLY A 50 -1.33 9.69 58.06
C GLY A 50 -1.33 8.19 58.46
N GLU A 51 -0.63 7.69 59.49
CA GLU A 51 0.40 8.28 60.37
C GLU A 51 1.19 7.16 61.10
N GLY A 52 2.47 7.40 61.44
CA GLY A 52 3.21 6.67 62.50
C GLY A 52 4.19 5.54 62.10
N GLY A 53 5.36 5.50 62.74
CA GLY A 53 6.25 4.32 62.80
C GLY A 53 7.70 4.51 62.30
N SER A 54 8.67 4.52 63.22
CA SER A 54 10.13 4.55 62.95
C SER A 54 10.89 4.22 64.25
N PRO A 55 12.17 3.75 64.27
CA PRO A 55 13.03 3.23 63.19
C PRO A 55 13.58 1.80 63.46
N SER A 56 14.17 1.14 62.44
CA SER A 56 15.43 0.35 62.58
C SER A 56 15.97 -0.20 61.25
N ARG A 57 17.31 -0.35 61.19
CA ARG A 57 18.08 -1.13 60.19
C ARG A 57 17.86 -2.65 60.43
N PRO A 58 18.16 -3.59 59.49
CA PRO A 58 19.31 -3.56 58.58
C PRO A 58 19.01 -3.71 57.09
N VAL A 59 20.05 -3.56 56.26
CA VAL A 59 20.02 -3.86 54.83
C VAL A 59 19.99 -5.37 54.63
N ILE A 60 19.05 -5.86 53.82
CA ILE A 60 19.06 -7.22 53.26
C ILE A 60 18.93 -7.07 51.74
N SER A 61 19.84 -7.68 50.98
CA SER A 61 19.78 -7.67 49.52
C SER A 61 18.63 -8.53 49.03
N ALA A 62 17.57 -7.91 48.52
CA ALA A 62 16.53 -8.59 47.77
C ALA A 62 16.85 -8.50 46.28
N THR A 63 17.24 -9.63 45.68
CA THR A 63 17.30 -9.77 44.21
C THR A 63 15.92 -9.47 43.64
N PRO A 64 15.76 -8.60 42.62
CA PRO A 64 14.48 -8.42 41.98
C PRO A 64 14.11 -9.71 41.24
N SER A 65 13.15 -10.47 41.78
CA SER A 65 12.50 -11.54 41.03
C SER A 65 11.82 -10.91 39.82
N ALA A 66 12.27 -11.27 38.62
CA ALA A 66 11.60 -10.87 37.39
C ALA A 66 10.18 -11.46 37.40
N THR A 67 9.17 -10.59 37.47
CA THR A 67 7.80 -10.98 37.10
C THR A 67 7.85 -11.48 35.67
N PRO A 68 7.43 -12.72 35.36
CA PRO A 68 7.35 -13.16 33.98
C PRO A 68 6.30 -12.30 33.28
N THR A 69 6.72 -11.45 32.35
CA THR A 69 5.82 -10.77 31.43
C THR A 69 5.03 -11.84 30.70
N ALA A 70 3.73 -11.89 30.93
CA ALA A 70 2.87 -12.83 30.21
C ALA A 70 2.88 -12.43 28.74
N THR A 71 3.56 -13.22 27.90
CA THR A 71 3.43 -13.13 26.44
C THR A 71 1.95 -13.19 26.11
N PRO A 72 1.38 -12.21 25.37
CA PRO A 72 -0.01 -12.32 24.96
C PRO A 72 -0.17 -13.61 24.16
N LEU A 73 -1.05 -14.49 24.62
CA LEU A 73 -1.35 -15.72 23.90
C LEU A 73 -1.99 -15.31 22.57
N ALA A 74 -1.44 -15.76 21.44
CA ALA A 74 -2.02 -15.47 20.14
C ALA A 74 -3.49 -15.89 20.14
N SER A 75 -4.38 -14.98 19.71
CA SER A 75 -5.79 -15.32 19.50
C SER A 75 -5.87 -16.52 18.55
N PRO A 76 -6.73 -17.51 18.82
CA PRO A 76 -6.82 -18.68 17.95
C PRO A 76 -7.31 -18.24 16.57
N THR A 77 -6.50 -18.49 15.54
CA THR A 77 -6.88 -18.34 14.13
C THR A 77 -8.20 -19.07 13.88
N VAL A 78 -9.27 -18.31 13.62
CA VAL A 78 -10.57 -18.86 13.26
C VAL A 78 -10.54 -19.14 11.77
N ALA A 79 -10.62 -20.41 11.38
CA ALA A 79 -10.72 -20.77 9.96
C ALA A 79 -11.97 -20.14 9.34
N CYS A 80 -11.86 -19.66 8.11
CA CYS A 80 -12.98 -19.06 7.40
C CYS A 80 -14.18 -20.01 7.30
N PRO A 81 -15.40 -19.58 7.67
CA PRO A 81 -16.56 -20.46 7.72
C PRO A 81 -16.94 -20.91 6.31
N GLU A 82 -16.85 -22.22 6.06
CA GLU A 82 -17.35 -22.86 4.83
C GLU A 82 -18.82 -22.45 4.60
N SER A 83 -19.07 -21.82 3.45
CA SER A 83 -20.37 -21.26 3.08
C SER A 83 -20.58 -21.47 1.58
N GLU A 84 -21.83 -21.66 1.15
CA GLU A 84 -22.17 -21.68 -0.29
C GLU A 84 -21.92 -20.31 -0.97
N SER A 85 -21.69 -19.25 -0.18
CA SER A 85 -21.20 -17.95 -0.64
C SER A 85 -19.67 -17.86 -0.79
N GLN A 86 -18.93 -18.94 -0.53
CA GLN A 86 -17.51 -19.06 -0.92
C GLN A 86 -17.41 -19.35 -2.42
N GLY A 87 -17.80 -18.37 -3.23
CA GLY A 87 -17.74 -18.44 -4.69
C GLY A 87 -16.30 -18.48 -5.21
N PRO A 88 -16.10 -18.70 -6.52
CA PRO A 88 -14.78 -18.64 -7.13
C PRO A 88 -14.27 -17.19 -7.16
N TRP A 89 -13.52 -16.79 -6.14
CA TRP A 89 -12.96 -15.44 -5.96
C TRP A 89 -11.82 -15.11 -6.94
N GLY A 90 -11.79 -15.69 -8.13
CA GLY A 90 -10.66 -15.62 -9.06
C GLY A 90 -9.52 -16.54 -8.64
N ASP A 91 -8.30 -16.00 -8.53
CA ASP A 91 -7.05 -16.72 -8.28
C ASP A 91 -6.71 -16.87 -6.77
N VAL A 92 -7.66 -16.60 -5.86
CA VAL A 92 -7.44 -16.61 -4.40
C VAL A 92 -8.46 -17.48 -3.64
N ILE A 93 -8.03 -17.97 -2.47
CA ILE A 93 -8.85 -18.73 -1.51
C ILE A 93 -8.89 -18.02 -0.14
N ALA A 94 -10.03 -18.10 0.54
CA ALA A 94 -10.18 -17.64 1.91
C ALA A 94 -9.38 -18.51 2.90
N THR A 95 -8.78 -17.89 3.92
CA THR A 95 -7.90 -18.56 4.89
C THR A 95 -8.40 -18.40 6.34
N GLU A 96 -8.18 -17.25 6.95
CA GLU A 96 -8.56 -16.94 8.33
C GLU A 96 -9.58 -15.80 8.43
N GLN A 97 -10.51 -15.93 9.37
CA GLN A 97 -11.50 -14.89 9.66
C GLN A 97 -10.95 -13.91 10.69
N VAL A 98 -10.91 -12.63 10.31
CA VAL A 98 -10.60 -11.50 11.18
C VAL A 98 -11.88 -10.80 11.58
N SER A 99 -11.95 -10.36 12.84
CA SER A 99 -13.09 -9.63 13.42
C SER A 99 -12.60 -8.41 14.18
N ASP A 100 -13.21 -7.25 13.92
CA ASP A 100 -12.96 -6.00 14.66
C ASP A 100 -14.27 -5.21 14.87
N ALA A 101 -14.17 -3.93 15.21
CA ALA A 101 -15.31 -3.06 15.50
C ALA A 101 -16.23 -2.79 14.30
N ALA A 102 -15.77 -2.99 13.07
CA ALA A 102 -16.54 -2.78 11.83
C ALA A 102 -17.20 -4.06 11.29
N GLY A 103 -16.90 -5.23 11.85
CA GLY A 103 -17.47 -6.52 11.44
C GLY A 103 -16.41 -7.60 11.25
N SER A 104 -16.73 -8.62 10.44
CA SER A 104 -15.81 -9.74 10.15
C SER A 104 -15.56 -9.88 8.66
N TYR A 105 -14.34 -10.25 8.28
CA TYR A 105 -13.98 -10.61 6.91
C TYR A 105 -13.03 -11.81 6.92
N CYS A 106 -12.85 -12.42 5.75
CA CYS A 106 -11.84 -13.45 5.54
C CYS A 106 -10.61 -12.87 4.87
N HIS A 107 -9.44 -13.13 5.44
CA HIS A 107 -8.19 -13.00 4.71
C HIS A 107 -8.14 -14.01 3.55
N THR A 108 -7.33 -13.69 2.55
CA THR A 108 -7.12 -14.51 1.36
C THR A 108 -5.65 -14.79 1.08
N ALA A 109 -5.40 -15.88 0.38
CA ALA A 109 -4.10 -16.22 -0.18
C ALA A 109 -4.27 -16.69 -1.63
N LEU A 110 -3.20 -16.60 -2.43
CA LEU A 110 -3.14 -17.16 -3.78
C LEU A 110 -3.51 -18.66 -3.75
N ASP A 111 -4.44 -19.10 -4.58
CA ASP A 111 -4.76 -20.52 -4.74
C ASP A 111 -3.59 -21.23 -5.43
N PRO A 112 -2.96 -22.27 -4.83
CA PRO A 112 -1.93 -23.06 -5.50
C PRO A 112 -2.40 -23.77 -6.80
N ALA A 113 -3.72 -23.89 -7.01
CA ALA A 113 -4.31 -24.40 -8.24
C ALA A 113 -4.65 -23.32 -9.29
N ALA A 114 -4.52 -22.03 -8.95
CA ALA A 114 -4.71 -20.93 -9.89
C ALA A 114 -3.71 -20.99 -11.04
N ALA A 115 -4.11 -20.46 -12.21
CA ALA A 115 -3.21 -20.33 -13.35
C ALA A 115 -2.02 -19.42 -13.04
N ALA A 116 -2.25 -18.36 -12.25
CA ALA A 116 -1.22 -17.43 -11.82
C ALA A 116 -0.16 -18.06 -10.90
N ALA A 117 -0.55 -19.03 -10.07
CA ALA A 117 0.37 -19.76 -9.19
C ALA A 117 1.34 -20.67 -9.95
N GLN A 118 1.05 -21.00 -11.21
CA GLN A 118 1.95 -21.78 -12.05
C GLN A 118 3.04 -20.88 -12.63
N PHE A 119 4.31 -21.26 -12.46
CA PHE A 119 5.44 -20.55 -13.05
C PHE A 119 5.48 -20.77 -14.57
N ASP A 120 5.37 -19.69 -15.34
CA ASP A 120 5.55 -19.71 -16.80
C ASP A 120 6.90 -19.11 -17.19
N VAL A 121 7.78 -19.94 -17.76
CA VAL A 121 9.08 -19.48 -18.28
C VAL A 121 8.93 -18.53 -19.47
N SER A 122 7.76 -18.45 -20.13
CA SER A 122 7.54 -17.58 -21.28
C SER A 122 7.54 -16.07 -20.95
N VAL A 123 7.26 -15.69 -19.70
CA VAL A 123 7.34 -14.30 -19.23
C VAL A 123 8.72 -13.91 -18.70
N VAL A 124 9.70 -14.82 -18.72
CA VAL A 124 11.05 -14.62 -18.17
C VAL A 124 12.03 -14.10 -19.22
N ASP A 125 12.65 -12.95 -18.95
CA ASP A 125 13.69 -12.36 -19.79
C ASP A 125 15.07 -12.96 -19.47
N LEU A 126 15.32 -14.13 -20.06
CA LEU A 126 16.54 -14.92 -19.87
C LEU A 126 17.84 -14.15 -20.21
N GLU A 127 17.79 -13.16 -21.10
CA GLU A 127 18.96 -12.32 -21.42
C GLU A 127 19.27 -11.37 -20.25
N SER A 128 18.25 -10.73 -19.67
CA SER A 128 18.41 -9.89 -18.48
C SER A 128 18.86 -10.69 -17.24
N LEU A 129 18.28 -11.87 -17.00
CA LEU A 129 18.68 -12.78 -15.91
C LEU A 129 20.18 -13.10 -15.99
N ALA A 130 20.63 -13.58 -17.16
CA ALA A 130 22.04 -13.92 -17.39
C ALA A 130 22.98 -12.69 -17.32
N THR A 131 22.50 -11.51 -17.70
CA THR A 131 23.26 -10.25 -17.60
C THR A 131 23.49 -9.82 -16.15
N TYR A 132 22.49 -10.00 -15.28
CA TYR A 132 22.52 -9.55 -13.89
C TYR A 132 22.87 -10.64 -12.87
N GLY A 133 23.11 -11.87 -13.33
CA GLY A 133 23.61 -12.99 -12.51
C GLY A 133 22.53 -13.85 -11.86
N PHE A 134 21.28 -13.74 -12.32
CA PHE A 134 20.13 -14.52 -11.84
C PHE A 134 19.88 -15.78 -12.68
N THR A 135 19.28 -16.79 -12.04
CA THR A 135 18.91 -18.09 -12.64
C THR A 135 17.41 -18.20 -12.90
N ILE A 136 16.96 -19.28 -13.54
CA ILE A 136 15.52 -19.55 -13.73
C ILE A 136 14.90 -19.95 -12.38
N GLU A 137 15.67 -20.63 -11.55
CA GLU A 137 15.34 -21.03 -10.19
C GLU A 137 15.14 -19.81 -9.27
N ASP A 138 15.94 -18.76 -9.43
CA ASP A 138 15.70 -17.47 -8.75
C ASP A 138 14.37 -16.83 -9.20
N ALA A 139 14.06 -16.89 -10.50
CA ALA A 139 12.81 -16.37 -11.05
C ALA A 139 11.57 -17.15 -10.60
N GLU A 140 11.66 -18.47 -10.45
CA GLU A 140 10.58 -19.29 -9.89
C GLU A 140 10.32 -18.96 -8.41
N ALA A 141 11.38 -18.81 -7.61
CA ALA A 141 11.26 -18.41 -6.21
C ALA A 141 10.69 -16.99 -6.07
N ALA A 142 11.19 -16.03 -6.85
CA ALA A 142 10.71 -14.65 -6.88
C ALA A 142 9.24 -14.56 -7.33
N HIS A 143 8.81 -15.36 -8.32
CA HIS A 143 7.40 -15.45 -8.76
C HIS A 143 6.48 -15.83 -7.61
N GLN A 144 6.85 -16.89 -6.86
CA GLN A 144 6.06 -17.39 -5.73
C GLN A 144 5.99 -16.36 -4.58
N ALA A 145 7.13 -15.74 -4.23
CA ALA A 145 7.17 -14.71 -3.19
C ALA A 145 6.37 -13.45 -3.58
N ALA A 146 6.53 -12.96 -4.82
CA ALA A 146 5.84 -11.77 -5.32
C ALA A 146 4.32 -11.95 -5.33
N LEU A 147 3.80 -13.05 -5.89
CA LEU A 147 2.35 -13.28 -5.92
C LEU A 147 1.77 -13.53 -4.52
N SER A 148 2.51 -14.19 -3.63
CA SER A 148 2.10 -14.36 -2.22
C SER A 148 1.95 -13.00 -1.52
N TYR A 149 2.89 -12.08 -1.73
CA TYR A 149 2.81 -10.71 -1.21
C TYR A 149 1.66 -9.93 -1.83
N VAL A 150 1.54 -9.94 -3.17
CA VAL A 150 0.50 -9.17 -3.88
C VAL A 150 -0.91 -9.63 -3.48
N ALA A 151 -1.16 -10.94 -3.39
CA ALA A 151 -2.46 -11.45 -2.94
C ALA A 151 -2.74 -11.11 -1.47
N GLY A 152 -1.87 -11.52 -0.54
CA GLY A 152 -2.15 -11.45 0.91
C GLY A 152 -1.89 -10.09 1.57
N GLN A 153 -1.03 -9.24 0.99
CA GLN A 153 -0.67 -7.92 1.54
C GLN A 153 -0.98 -6.77 0.57
N GLY A 154 -0.76 -6.96 -0.73
CA GLY A 154 -1.06 -5.93 -1.74
C GLY A 154 -2.54 -5.65 -1.92
N LEU A 155 -3.37 -6.70 -1.91
CA LEU A 155 -4.80 -6.66 -2.28
C LEU A 155 -5.76 -6.98 -1.12
N ASP A 156 -5.26 -7.46 0.01
CA ASP A 156 -6.06 -7.92 1.16
C ASP A 156 -5.55 -7.44 2.54
N SER A 157 -4.51 -6.59 2.58
CA SER A 157 -3.96 -6.05 3.84
C SER A 157 -5.01 -5.38 4.73
N SER A 158 -4.93 -5.60 6.04
CA SER A 158 -5.75 -4.93 7.06
C SER A 158 -5.83 -3.40 6.90
N ARG A 159 -4.78 -2.77 6.35
CA ARG A 159 -4.67 -1.32 6.11
C ARG A 159 -5.71 -0.76 5.13
N LEU A 160 -6.33 -1.60 4.29
CA LEU A 160 -7.41 -1.22 3.36
C LEU A 160 -8.66 -0.69 4.09
N ASP A 161 -8.87 -1.05 5.37
CA ASP A 161 -9.95 -0.50 6.21
C ASP A 161 -9.44 0.33 7.39
N GLU A 162 -8.28 -0.04 7.97
CA GLU A 162 -7.82 0.52 9.25
C GLU A 162 -7.04 1.83 9.05
N TYR A 163 -7.78 2.94 8.93
CA TYR A 163 -7.25 4.29 8.72
C TYR A 163 -6.83 5.05 9.99
N SER A 164 -7.02 4.50 11.18
CA SER A 164 -6.56 5.12 12.44
C SER A 164 -5.13 4.72 12.84
N MET A 165 -4.61 3.62 12.27
CA MET A 165 -3.21 3.22 12.41
C MET A 165 -2.30 4.13 11.57
N ALA A 166 -1.23 4.63 12.17
CA ALA A 166 -0.21 5.40 11.46
C ALA A 166 0.55 4.52 10.45
N ASP A 167 0.85 5.05 9.27
CA ASP A 167 1.43 4.29 8.16
C ASP A 167 2.78 3.62 8.50
N SER A 168 3.64 4.29 9.28
CA SER A 168 4.88 3.71 9.80
C SER A 168 4.64 2.59 10.84
N ALA A 169 3.61 2.72 11.68
CA ALA A 169 3.23 1.69 12.64
C ALA A 169 2.60 0.46 11.97
N TRP A 170 1.93 0.64 10.82
CA TRP A 170 1.51 -0.50 9.99
C TRP A 170 2.72 -1.16 9.31
N PHE A 171 3.62 -0.37 8.71
CA PHE A 171 4.83 -0.89 8.08
C PHE A 171 5.69 -1.71 9.06
N ASP A 172 5.76 -1.29 10.33
CA ASP A 172 6.42 -2.04 11.41
C ASP A 172 5.85 -3.46 11.64
N THR A 173 4.63 -3.77 11.17
CA THR A 173 4.04 -5.12 11.22
C THR A 173 4.25 -5.93 9.93
N ALA A 174 4.45 -5.26 8.79
CA ALA A 174 4.65 -5.91 7.48
C ALA A 174 6.12 -6.01 7.03
N LYS A 175 7.04 -5.29 7.70
CA LYS A 175 8.46 -5.18 7.33
C LYS A 175 9.21 -6.52 7.26
N ASP A 176 8.75 -7.57 7.93
CA ASP A 176 9.38 -8.89 7.87
C ASP A 176 9.29 -9.56 6.48
N ALA A 177 8.42 -9.06 5.59
CA ALA A 177 8.42 -9.39 4.16
C ALA A 177 9.55 -8.70 3.36
N PHE A 178 10.24 -7.72 3.96
CA PHE A 178 11.27 -6.90 3.33
C PHE A 178 12.66 -7.22 3.87
N SER A 179 13.65 -7.24 2.98
CA SER A 179 15.06 -7.35 3.33
C SER A 179 15.49 -6.18 4.23
N PRO A 180 16.47 -6.35 5.15
CA PRO A 180 16.87 -5.28 6.08
C PRO A 180 17.25 -3.95 5.40
N ALA A 181 17.91 -4.00 4.24
CA ALA A 181 18.25 -2.81 3.46
C ALA A 181 17.01 -2.10 2.87
N ALA A 182 15.96 -2.86 2.51
CA ALA A 182 14.68 -2.30 2.11
C ALA A 182 13.91 -1.73 3.31
N GLN A 183 13.97 -2.36 4.49
CA GLN A 183 13.37 -1.81 5.72
C GLN A 183 13.98 -0.44 6.06
N GLU A 184 15.32 -0.32 6.04
CA GLU A 184 16.05 0.94 6.27
C GLU A 184 15.73 2.01 5.21
N ARG A 185 15.45 1.61 3.97
CA ARG A 185 15.08 2.49 2.84
C ARG A 185 13.63 2.99 2.92
N PHE A 186 12.68 2.08 3.14
CA PHE A 186 11.26 2.39 3.09
C PHE A 186 10.72 3.06 4.36
N ALA A 187 11.27 2.77 5.55
CA ALA A 187 10.81 3.38 6.80
C ALA A 187 10.72 4.93 6.76
N PRO A 188 11.77 5.70 6.34
CA PRO A 188 11.66 7.16 6.22
C PRO A 188 10.75 7.63 5.08
N LEU A 189 10.61 6.85 4.00
CA LEU A 189 9.70 7.19 2.90
C LEU A 189 8.23 7.04 3.34
N VAL A 190 7.91 5.96 4.07
CA VAL A 190 6.58 5.74 4.65
C VAL A 190 6.26 6.78 5.74
N GLU A 191 7.24 7.22 6.53
CA GLU A 191 7.05 8.32 7.49
C GLU A 191 6.81 9.68 6.81
N ALA A 192 7.48 9.97 5.69
CA ALA A 192 7.39 11.26 5.01
C ALA A 192 6.22 11.38 4.00
N TYR A 193 5.89 10.29 3.29
CA TYR A 193 4.96 10.27 2.16
C TYR A 193 3.79 9.27 2.31
N GLY A 194 3.84 8.38 3.32
CA GLY A 194 2.82 7.34 3.53
C GLY A 194 2.99 6.11 2.64
N LEU A 195 2.18 5.08 2.90
CA LEU A 195 2.29 3.76 2.27
C LEU A 195 1.98 3.75 0.77
N ARG A 196 1.04 4.61 0.35
CA ARG A 196 0.60 4.74 -1.05
C ARG A 196 1.73 5.25 -1.94
N ASP A 197 2.32 6.38 -1.57
CA ASP A 197 3.31 7.09 -2.40
C ASP A 197 4.69 6.42 -2.31
N ALA A 198 4.96 5.69 -1.22
CA ALA A 198 6.08 4.75 -1.13
C ALA A 198 5.88 3.46 -1.95
N GLY A 199 4.70 3.23 -2.55
CA GLY A 199 4.40 2.09 -3.41
C GLY A 199 4.38 0.72 -2.71
N VAL A 200 4.28 0.70 -1.37
CA VAL A 200 4.41 -0.49 -0.53
C VAL A 200 3.16 -1.35 -0.61
N ILE A 201 1.99 -0.76 -0.36
CA ILE A 201 0.67 -1.39 -0.50
C ILE A 201 -0.37 -0.36 -0.94
N ILE A 202 -1.45 -0.86 -1.53
CA ILE A 202 -2.58 -0.04 -1.99
C ILE A 202 -3.32 0.47 -0.76
N THR A 203 -3.44 1.79 -0.64
CA THR A 203 -3.99 2.45 0.56
C THR A 203 -4.68 3.77 0.21
N GLN A 204 -5.43 4.30 1.18
CA GLN A 204 -6.00 5.65 1.21
C GLN A 204 -7.11 6.01 0.19
N SER A 205 -7.31 5.27 -0.91
CA SER A 205 -8.36 5.61 -1.90
C SER A 205 -9.64 4.75 -1.88
N LEU A 206 -9.64 3.57 -1.24
CA LEU A 206 -10.86 2.79 -1.05
C LEU A 206 -11.77 3.43 0.03
N PRO A 207 -13.11 3.37 -0.11
CA PRO A 207 -14.02 3.50 1.03
C PRO A 207 -13.91 2.27 1.94
N PRO A 208 -14.41 2.33 3.19
CA PRO A 208 -14.48 1.15 4.07
C PRO A 208 -15.21 -0.01 3.40
N LEU A 209 -14.60 -1.20 3.40
CA LEU A 209 -15.08 -2.36 2.67
C LEU A 209 -16.15 -3.14 3.43
N SER A 210 -17.00 -3.87 2.70
CA SER A 210 -18.07 -4.67 3.31
C SER A 210 -17.52 -5.84 4.14
N ARG A 211 -18.03 -5.99 5.36
CA ARG A 211 -17.52 -6.93 6.39
C ARG A 211 -18.57 -7.94 6.80
N VAL A 212 -19.02 -8.69 5.80
CA VAL A 212 -20.11 -9.68 5.85
C VAL A 212 -19.65 -11.13 6.10
N GLY A 213 -18.40 -11.33 6.53
CA GLY A 213 -17.87 -12.62 6.99
C GLY A 213 -17.18 -13.50 5.94
N GLY A 214 -17.27 -13.15 4.65
CA GLY A 214 -16.44 -13.71 3.56
C GLY A 214 -15.25 -12.81 3.21
N PRO A 215 -14.51 -13.10 2.13
CA PRO A 215 -13.43 -12.24 1.66
C PRO A 215 -13.87 -10.82 1.33
N ARG A 216 -12.90 -9.89 1.42
CA ARG A 216 -13.09 -8.47 1.10
C ARG A 216 -13.32 -8.25 -0.40
N ALA A 217 -12.62 -9.00 -1.24
CA ALA A 217 -12.84 -8.98 -2.68
C ALA A 217 -13.93 -9.98 -3.07
N THR A 218 -14.82 -9.61 -4.01
CA THR A 218 -15.75 -10.55 -4.65
C THR A 218 -15.05 -11.37 -5.73
N THR A 219 -14.01 -10.82 -6.35
CA THR A 219 -13.07 -11.54 -7.23
C THR A 219 -11.72 -10.84 -7.27
N THR A 220 -10.63 -11.62 -7.31
CA THR A 220 -9.25 -11.18 -7.44
C THR A 220 -8.60 -11.97 -8.57
N ALA A 221 -8.30 -11.33 -9.69
CA ALA A 221 -7.46 -11.91 -10.73
C ALA A 221 -6.03 -11.37 -10.61
N VAL A 222 -5.01 -12.22 -10.71
CA VAL A 222 -3.59 -11.82 -10.70
C VAL A 222 -2.82 -12.51 -11.82
N SER A 223 -1.74 -11.90 -12.30
CA SER A 223 -0.85 -12.51 -13.29
C SER A 223 0.56 -11.94 -13.22
N VAL A 224 1.54 -12.67 -13.74
CA VAL A 224 2.90 -12.15 -13.94
C VAL A 224 3.06 -11.72 -15.39
N ASP A 225 3.49 -10.49 -15.57
CA ASP A 225 3.51 -9.75 -16.83
C ASP A 225 4.90 -9.73 -17.47
N LYS A 226 5.95 -9.78 -16.64
CA LYS A 226 7.35 -10.02 -17.00
C LYS A 226 8.18 -10.32 -15.75
N ILE A 227 9.14 -11.25 -15.84
CA ILE A 227 10.23 -11.39 -14.85
C ILE A 227 11.54 -11.02 -15.53
N TYR A 228 12.33 -10.12 -14.94
CA TYR A 228 13.56 -9.60 -15.54
C TYR A 228 14.58 -9.10 -14.53
N GLY A 229 15.86 -9.23 -14.87
CA GLY A 229 16.96 -8.60 -14.13
C GLY A 229 17.11 -7.12 -14.50
N THR A 230 17.45 -6.29 -13.51
CA THR A 230 17.78 -4.88 -13.65
C THR A 230 18.80 -4.47 -12.59
N LEU A 231 19.18 -3.20 -12.57
CA LEU A 231 19.82 -2.56 -11.42
C LEU A 231 18.77 -1.90 -10.52
N ASP A 232 19.07 -1.84 -9.24
CA ASP A 232 18.36 -1.05 -8.22
C ASP A 232 18.61 0.47 -8.43
N LEU A 233 17.96 1.31 -7.62
CA LEU A 233 18.05 2.78 -7.69
C LEU A 233 19.50 3.31 -7.57
N ASP A 234 20.40 2.56 -6.93
CA ASP A 234 21.83 2.89 -6.81
C ASP A 234 22.63 2.73 -8.13
N GLN A 235 22.02 2.12 -9.16
CA GLN A 235 22.64 1.79 -10.45
C GLN A 235 23.89 0.89 -10.34
N VAL A 236 23.97 0.06 -9.30
CA VAL A 236 25.10 -0.86 -9.04
C VAL A 236 24.62 -2.23 -8.54
N THR A 237 23.61 -2.28 -7.67
CA THR A 237 23.10 -3.51 -7.08
C THR A 237 22.15 -4.24 -8.04
N PRO A 238 22.40 -5.52 -8.39
CA PRO A 238 21.48 -6.29 -9.25
C PRO A 238 20.19 -6.63 -8.51
N LEU A 239 19.07 -6.50 -9.23
CA LEU A 239 17.71 -6.68 -8.73
C LEU A 239 16.91 -7.56 -9.71
N LEU A 240 16.24 -8.60 -9.22
CA LEU A 240 15.34 -9.44 -10.01
C LEU A 240 13.89 -8.96 -9.79
N VAL A 241 13.27 -8.40 -10.82
CA VAL A 241 11.92 -7.82 -10.74
C VAL A 241 10.89 -8.74 -11.36
N VAL A 242 9.88 -9.08 -10.56
CA VAL A 242 8.60 -9.65 -11.00
C VAL A 242 7.62 -8.49 -11.17
N ARG A 243 7.25 -8.17 -12.42
CA ARG A 243 6.14 -7.27 -12.70
C ARG A 243 4.85 -8.09 -12.74
N THR A 244 3.90 -7.76 -11.88
CA THR A 244 2.57 -8.35 -11.86
C THR A 244 1.54 -7.45 -12.55
N ARG A 245 0.39 -8.03 -12.86
CA ARG A 245 -0.89 -7.32 -13.03
C ARG A 245 -1.94 -7.92 -12.10
N PHE A 246 -2.94 -7.13 -11.76
CA PHE A 246 -4.13 -7.58 -11.05
C PHE A 246 -5.37 -6.81 -11.48
N THR A 247 -6.53 -7.44 -11.30
CA THR A 247 -7.84 -6.79 -11.35
C THR A 247 -8.66 -7.35 -10.19
N THR A 248 -9.04 -6.51 -9.23
CA THR A 248 -9.75 -6.92 -8.01
C THR A 248 -11.04 -6.14 -7.88
N ALA A 249 -12.16 -6.83 -7.66
CA ALA A 249 -13.46 -6.22 -7.41
C ALA A 249 -13.82 -6.27 -5.93
N TYR A 250 -14.29 -5.15 -5.37
CA TYR A 250 -14.70 -5.03 -3.98
C TYR A 250 -16.19 -4.62 -3.87
N PRO A 251 -16.95 -5.19 -2.92
CA PRO A 251 -18.29 -4.71 -2.57
C PRO A 251 -18.17 -3.44 -1.73
N ALA A 252 -18.72 -2.35 -2.25
CA ALA A 252 -18.76 -1.05 -1.59
C ALA A 252 -20.10 -0.39 -1.89
N ALA A 253 -20.68 0.26 -0.87
CA ALA A 253 -21.98 0.90 -0.98
C ALA A 253 -21.86 2.27 -1.65
N ASP A 254 -22.83 2.63 -2.49
CA ASP A 254 -22.80 3.82 -3.36
C ASP A 254 -22.57 5.12 -2.57
N ALA A 255 -23.23 5.25 -1.42
CA ALA A 255 -23.05 6.39 -0.52
C ALA A 255 -21.60 6.53 -0.02
N ALA A 256 -20.88 5.42 0.20
CA ALA A 256 -19.48 5.43 0.59
C ALA A 256 -18.53 5.70 -0.59
N ILE A 257 -18.89 5.24 -1.80
CA ILE A 257 -18.17 5.57 -3.05
C ILE A 257 -18.25 7.07 -3.33
N VAL A 258 -19.46 7.66 -3.23
CA VAL A 258 -19.70 9.11 -3.38
C VAL A 258 -18.92 9.91 -2.34
N ASP A 259 -18.94 9.48 -1.07
CA ASP A 259 -18.21 10.17 0.02
C ASP A 259 -16.68 10.05 -0.12
N ALA A 260 -16.17 8.96 -0.72
CA ALA A 260 -14.76 8.79 -1.07
C ALA A 260 -14.34 9.67 -2.25
N ALA A 261 -15.10 9.70 -3.35
CA ALA A 261 -14.80 10.51 -4.52
C ALA A 261 -14.77 12.02 -4.19
N ILE A 262 -15.76 12.53 -3.44
CA ILE A 262 -15.81 13.92 -2.98
C ILE A 262 -14.68 14.23 -1.96
N ARG A 263 -14.16 13.22 -1.26
CA ARG A 263 -13.06 13.36 -0.31
C ARG A 263 -11.68 13.36 -0.97
N ASN A 264 -11.48 12.57 -2.02
CA ASN A 264 -10.20 12.47 -2.73
C ASN A 264 -9.94 13.75 -3.56
N GLU A 265 -10.98 14.38 -4.10
CA GLU A 265 -10.94 15.70 -4.78
C GLU A 265 -10.74 16.90 -3.80
N ARG A 266 -10.30 16.69 -2.56
CA ARG A 266 -10.04 17.77 -1.56
C ARG A 266 -8.75 18.54 -1.83
N GLY A 267 -8.73 19.22 -2.97
CA GLY A 267 -7.73 20.18 -3.43
C GLY A 267 -8.15 20.82 -4.76
N THR A 268 -8.92 20.08 -5.55
CA THR A 268 -9.46 20.40 -6.86
C THR A 268 -10.97 20.60 -6.76
N ALA A 269 -11.39 21.84 -6.55
CA ALA A 269 -12.72 22.18 -6.03
C ALA A 269 -13.90 22.04 -7.04
N VAL A 270 -14.17 20.82 -7.54
CA VAL A 270 -15.16 20.59 -8.63
C VAL A 270 -16.17 19.46 -8.35
N LEU A 271 -15.82 18.38 -7.65
CA LEU A 271 -16.76 17.27 -7.42
C LEU A 271 -17.83 17.58 -6.34
N THR A 272 -19.09 17.26 -6.64
CA THR A 272 -20.24 17.35 -5.73
C THR A 272 -21.21 16.20 -6.01
N GLU A 273 -22.14 15.92 -5.08
CA GLU A 273 -23.24 14.98 -5.32
C GLU A 273 -24.03 15.33 -6.59
N ASP A 274 -24.39 16.60 -6.79
CA ASP A 274 -25.14 17.03 -7.97
C ASP A 274 -24.36 16.84 -9.27
N ALA A 275 -23.03 16.94 -9.25
CA ALA A 275 -22.19 16.60 -10.39
C ALA A 275 -22.21 15.08 -10.65
N LEU A 276 -22.01 14.28 -9.60
CA LEU A 276 -22.00 12.81 -9.68
C LEU A 276 -23.35 12.26 -10.15
N ARG A 277 -24.48 12.82 -9.71
CA ARG A 277 -25.84 12.47 -10.18
C ARG A 277 -26.04 12.68 -11.68
N ASN A 278 -25.19 13.49 -12.33
CA ASN A 278 -25.23 13.74 -13.78
C ASN A 278 -24.13 12.98 -14.56
N SER A 279 -22.96 12.72 -13.96
CA SER A 279 -21.86 11.97 -14.60
C SER A 279 -21.97 10.46 -14.44
N THR A 280 -22.47 10.01 -13.29
CA THR A 280 -22.38 8.63 -12.79
C THR A 280 -23.73 8.24 -12.16
N PRO A 281 -24.82 8.10 -12.97
CA PRO A 281 -26.18 7.96 -12.43
C PRO A 281 -26.46 6.61 -11.76
N SER A 282 -25.60 5.61 -12.01
CA SER A 282 -25.54 4.28 -11.37
C SER A 282 -25.57 4.40 -9.85
N LEU A 283 -24.66 5.20 -9.28
CA LEU A 283 -24.53 5.50 -7.83
C LEU A 283 -25.76 6.15 -7.17
N PHE A 284 -26.87 6.31 -7.90
CA PHE A 284 -28.09 6.95 -7.46
C PHE A 284 -29.36 6.29 -8.06
N ASP A 285 -29.26 5.10 -8.66
CA ASP A 285 -30.38 4.46 -9.37
C ASP A 285 -31.39 3.75 -8.45
N GLY A 286 -30.99 3.44 -7.22
CA GLY A 286 -31.79 2.73 -6.21
C GLY A 286 -31.30 1.31 -5.90
N SER A 287 -30.20 0.86 -6.52
CA SER A 287 -29.27 -0.09 -5.93
C SER A 287 -28.61 0.50 -4.66
N ASP A 288 -28.02 -0.37 -3.84
CA ASP A 288 -27.18 0.02 -2.70
C ASP A 288 -25.69 -0.35 -2.92
N GLU A 289 -25.36 -1.15 -3.95
CA GLU A 289 -24.02 -1.69 -4.23
C GLU A 289 -23.67 -1.71 -5.75
N GLU A 290 -23.13 -0.62 -6.26
CA GLU A 290 -22.41 -0.53 -7.55
C GLU A 290 -21.02 -1.21 -7.47
N GLY A 291 -20.40 -1.19 -6.29
CA GLY A 291 -19.09 -1.78 -6.06
C GLY A 291 -17.94 -1.05 -6.76
N LEU A 292 -16.74 -1.63 -6.65
CA LEU A 292 -15.49 -1.04 -7.11
C LEU A 292 -14.62 -2.04 -7.85
N VAL A 293 -13.90 -1.56 -8.87
CA VAL A 293 -12.86 -2.30 -9.59
C VAL A 293 -11.53 -1.58 -9.42
N LEU A 294 -10.56 -2.29 -8.86
CA LEU A 294 -9.18 -1.87 -8.67
C LEU A 294 -8.31 -2.62 -9.69
N ASP A 295 -7.74 -1.93 -10.67
CA ASP A 295 -6.93 -2.50 -11.75
C ASP A 295 -5.51 -1.93 -11.72
N GLY A 296 -4.48 -2.75 -11.93
CA GLY A 296 -3.10 -2.29 -11.83
C GLY A 296 -2.05 -3.39 -11.83
N GLY A 297 -0.92 -3.11 -11.18
CA GLY A 297 0.20 -4.04 -11.02
C GLY A 297 1.25 -3.56 -10.01
N PHE A 298 2.05 -4.51 -9.51
CA PHE A 298 3.24 -4.25 -8.70
C PHE A 298 4.50 -4.61 -9.48
N ASN A 299 5.60 -3.90 -9.22
CA ASN A 299 6.95 -4.36 -9.52
C ASN A 299 7.57 -4.81 -8.20
N VAL A 300 7.66 -6.11 -7.94
CA VAL A 300 8.29 -6.66 -6.72
C VAL A 300 9.71 -7.10 -7.08
N GLY A 301 10.71 -6.50 -6.44
CA GLY A 301 12.13 -6.71 -6.72
C GLY A 301 12.86 -7.42 -5.58
N PHE A 302 13.72 -8.36 -5.94
CA PHE A 302 14.49 -9.22 -5.01
C PHE A 302 15.99 -9.08 -5.24
N GLY A 303 16.77 -9.18 -4.15
CA GLY A 303 18.22 -9.04 -4.18
C GLY A 303 18.94 -10.36 -4.47
N THR A 304 20.17 -10.29 -4.98
CA THR A 304 20.99 -11.49 -5.24
C THR A 304 21.18 -12.34 -3.98
N GLY A 305 20.66 -13.57 -3.99
CA GLY A 305 20.80 -14.54 -2.90
C GLY A 305 19.64 -14.61 -1.90
N ASP A 306 18.63 -13.75 -2.01
CA ASP A 306 17.38 -13.86 -1.24
C ASP A 306 16.17 -13.49 -2.12
N MET A 307 15.41 -14.52 -2.51
CA MET A 307 14.18 -14.40 -3.30
C MET A 307 12.91 -14.46 -2.43
N ALA A 308 13.05 -14.50 -1.10
CA ALA A 308 11.92 -14.47 -0.16
C ALA A 308 11.72 -13.06 0.42
N ALA A 309 12.80 -12.32 0.65
CA ALA A 309 12.75 -10.97 1.20
C ALA A 309 12.77 -9.88 0.12
N ILE A 310 11.76 -9.02 0.12
CA ILE A 310 11.60 -7.94 -0.86
C ILE A 310 12.73 -6.89 -0.69
N ALA A 311 13.44 -6.59 -1.77
CA ALA A 311 14.49 -5.57 -1.84
C ALA A 311 13.98 -4.23 -2.42
N TYR A 312 12.97 -4.28 -3.27
CA TYR A 312 12.34 -3.13 -3.91
C TYR A 312 10.85 -3.42 -4.13
N ILE A 313 10.00 -2.39 -4.04
CA ILE A 313 8.61 -2.48 -4.46
C ILE A 313 8.15 -1.15 -5.07
N SER A 314 7.26 -1.24 -6.05
CA SER A 314 6.40 -0.12 -6.48
C SER A 314 5.07 -0.64 -7.01
N SER A 315 4.03 0.19 -6.96
CA SER A 315 2.69 -0.13 -7.46
C SER A 315 2.17 0.96 -8.39
N VAL A 316 1.46 0.60 -9.46
CA VAL A 316 0.66 1.51 -10.28
C VAL A 316 -0.71 0.88 -10.46
N TRP A 317 -1.77 1.63 -10.17
CA TRP A 317 -3.15 1.17 -10.18
C TRP A 317 -4.13 2.33 -10.36
N SER A 318 -5.37 2.00 -10.71
CA SER A 318 -6.52 2.89 -10.73
C SER A 318 -7.69 2.25 -10.00
N LEU A 319 -8.64 3.07 -9.54
CA LEU A 319 -9.83 2.64 -8.81
C LEU A 319 -11.08 3.26 -9.46
N THR A 320 -11.99 2.40 -9.92
CA THR A 320 -13.23 2.80 -10.61
C THR A 320 -14.47 2.16 -9.99
N THR A 321 -15.66 2.68 -10.33
CA THR A 321 -16.94 1.98 -10.14
C THR A 321 -17.04 0.70 -10.98
N GLY A 322 -18.02 -0.17 -10.67
CA GLY A 322 -18.26 -1.42 -11.42
C GLY A 322 -18.54 -1.22 -12.91
N ASP A 323 -19.25 -0.15 -13.25
CA ASP A 323 -19.55 0.31 -14.61
C ASP A 323 -18.41 1.07 -15.30
N GLY A 324 -17.33 1.39 -14.57
CA GLY A 324 -16.20 2.19 -15.05
C GLY A 324 -16.52 3.67 -15.35
N ALA A 325 -17.68 4.19 -14.95
CA ALA A 325 -18.13 5.56 -15.25
C ALA A 325 -17.56 6.64 -14.30
N LEU A 326 -16.95 6.23 -13.17
CA LEU A 326 -16.23 7.12 -12.26
C LEU A 326 -14.87 6.51 -11.89
N GLN A 327 -13.81 7.32 -12.02
CA GLN A 327 -12.50 7.06 -11.40
C GLN A 327 -12.42 7.82 -10.07
N ILE A 328 -11.86 7.18 -9.04
CA ILE A 328 -11.94 7.60 -7.63
C ILE A 328 -10.56 7.94 -7.06
N ASP A 329 -9.49 7.41 -7.64
CA ASP A 329 -8.13 7.84 -7.34
C ASP A 329 -7.85 9.23 -7.93
N ALA A 330 -7.72 10.22 -7.05
CA ALA A 330 -7.27 11.54 -7.43
C ALA A 330 -5.75 11.53 -7.66
N VAL A 331 -5.37 11.60 -8.94
CA VAL A 331 -4.13 12.11 -9.55
C VAL A 331 -2.80 11.71 -8.89
N GLU A 332 -1.89 11.12 -9.67
CA GLU A 332 -0.49 10.93 -9.26
C GLU A 332 0.09 12.21 -8.66
N PRO A 333 0.63 12.19 -7.42
CA PRO A 333 1.57 13.22 -7.05
C PRO A 333 2.80 13.03 -7.95
N GLU A 334 3.19 14.10 -8.66
CA GLU A 334 4.47 14.20 -9.37
C GLU A 334 5.62 14.26 -8.33
N VAL A 335 5.79 13.18 -7.55
CA VAL A 335 7.03 12.89 -6.84
C VAL A 335 8.07 12.62 -7.92
N ASP A 336 8.83 13.68 -8.20
CA ASP A 336 10.00 13.72 -9.08
C ASP A 336 10.78 12.39 -8.98
N PRO A 337 11.09 11.69 -10.09
CA PRO A 337 11.85 10.44 -10.04
C PRO A 337 13.22 10.53 -9.35
N SER A 338 13.75 11.73 -9.10
CA SER A 338 14.95 11.96 -8.28
C SER A 338 14.70 12.05 -6.76
N GLN A 339 13.45 11.87 -6.31
CA GLN A 339 13.03 11.79 -4.90
C GLN A 339 12.38 10.44 -4.55
N ARG A 340 12.53 9.42 -5.41
CA ARG A 340 12.09 8.02 -5.18
C ARG A 340 13.30 7.10 -5.02
#